data_AF-A0AAN0LVT5-F1
#
_entry.id   AF-A0AAN0LVT5-F1
#
_cell.length_a   1.000
_cell.length_b   1.000
_cell.length_c   1.000
_cell.angle_alpha   90.00
_cell.angle_beta   90.00
_cell.angle_gamma   90.00
#
_symmetry.space_group_name_H-M   'P 1'
#
loop_
_entity.id
_entity.type
_entity.pdbx_description
1 polymer ?
#
loop_
_entity_poly.entity_id
_entity_poly.type
_entity_poly.pdbx_seq_one_letter_code
_entity_poly.pdbx_strand_id
1 'polypeptide(L)'
;MMTGEKRRISIVELLMQEHKRPLSAQYIANIFKVSRQIIVGDIALLRAQGVSIQATPRGYIINQTDKRPHYIIPVAHHNEDTRRELSLLVDNDVSVIDVTVEHPIYGEITGQLNINTHEDIEAFISKNGTPLSSLTDGIHIHTIACNDDAHYQFILKLRENIIFFMNQTKLGVLTPSFYLFTIVLGVKTPRRNYENNKEYYLECHFNCNGNCDSHFYA
;
A
#
# COMPACT_ATOMS: atom_id res chain seq x y z
N MET A 1 19.46 7.29 -36.80
CA MET A 1 20.12 7.25 -35.48
C MET A 1 19.11 7.65 -34.42
N MET A 2 19.06 6.94 -33.30
CA MET A 2 18.17 7.28 -32.18
C MET A 2 18.72 8.51 -31.43
N THR A 3 17.87 9.50 -31.15
CA THR A 3 18.27 10.72 -30.44
C THR A 3 18.54 10.41 -28.96
N GLY A 4 19.38 11.23 -28.30
CA GLY A 4 19.70 11.04 -26.88
C GLY A 4 18.49 11.13 -25.96
N GLU A 5 17.52 11.98 -26.29
CA GLU A 5 16.28 12.12 -25.54
C GLU A 5 15.41 10.86 -25.62
N LYS A 6 15.16 10.35 -26.83
CA LYS A 6 14.42 9.08 -27.01
C LYS A 6 15.11 7.92 -26.30
N ARG A 7 16.44 7.90 -26.30
CA ARG A 7 17.22 6.87 -25.58
C ARG A 7 17.04 6.94 -24.07
N ARG A 8 17.06 8.13 -23.48
CA ARG A 8 16.80 8.29 -22.05
C ARG A 8 15.41 7.82 -21.64
N ILE A 9 14.39 8.12 -22.44
CA ILE A 9 13.02 7.62 -22.22
C ILE A 9 13.00 6.09 -22.24
N SER A 10 13.56 5.48 -23.29
CA SER A 10 13.60 4.01 -23.39
C SER A 10 14.47 3.33 -22.33
N ILE A 11 15.52 3.99 -21.83
CA ILE A 11 16.31 3.49 -20.69
C ILE A 11 15.44 3.43 -19.43
N VAL A 12 14.62 4.46 -19.18
CA VAL A 12 13.70 4.48 -18.04
C VAL A 12 12.67 3.36 -18.17
N GLU A 13 12.04 3.22 -19.34
CA GLU A 13 11.07 2.14 -19.61
C GLU A 13 11.68 0.75 -19.39
N LEU A 14 12.89 0.52 -19.89
CA LEU A 14 13.61 -0.75 -19.70
C LEU A 14 13.90 -1.03 -18.23
N LEU A 15 14.36 -0.02 -17.47
CA LEU A 15 14.62 -0.17 -16.04
C LEU A 15 13.34 -0.35 -15.22
N MET A 16 12.21 0.19 -15.67
CA MET A 16 10.89 -0.02 -15.06
C MET A 16 10.36 -1.43 -15.30
N GLN A 17 10.51 -1.96 -16.53
CA GLN A 17 10.12 -3.33 -16.85
C GLN A 17 10.93 -4.35 -16.03
N GLU A 18 12.22 -4.12 -15.88
CA GLU A 18 13.15 -5.00 -15.16
C GLU A 18 13.40 -4.52 -13.71
N HIS A 19 12.41 -3.89 -13.06
CA HIS A 19 12.57 -3.27 -11.72
C HIS A 19 13.10 -4.23 -10.64
N LYS A 20 12.85 -5.54 -10.76
CA LYS A 20 13.32 -6.58 -9.83
C LYS A 20 14.78 -7.01 -10.07
N ARG A 21 15.41 -6.60 -11.17
CA ARG A 21 16.74 -7.07 -11.58
C ARG A 21 17.69 -5.91 -11.93
N PRO A 22 18.89 -5.83 -11.30
CA PRO A 22 19.89 -4.84 -11.72
C PRO A 22 20.37 -5.10 -13.15
N LEU A 23 20.30 -4.05 -13.99
CA LEU A 23 20.78 -4.09 -15.37
C LEU A 23 22.15 -3.41 -15.49
N SER A 24 23.15 -4.12 -16.01
CA SER A 24 24.48 -3.54 -16.16
C SER A 24 24.52 -2.45 -17.24
N ALA A 25 25.38 -1.45 -17.06
CA ALA A 25 25.60 -0.40 -18.07
C ALA A 25 25.97 -0.98 -19.45
N GLN A 26 26.72 -2.09 -19.46
CA GLN A 26 27.14 -2.76 -20.68
C GLN A 26 25.98 -3.46 -21.40
N TYR A 27 25.06 -4.06 -20.63
CA TYR A 27 23.85 -4.67 -21.18
C TYR A 27 22.96 -3.62 -21.86
N ILE A 28 22.68 -2.51 -21.17
CA ILE A 28 21.90 -1.39 -21.71
C ILE A 28 22.57 -0.79 -22.95
N ALA A 29 23.90 -0.64 -22.93
CA ALA A 29 24.68 -0.12 -24.05
C ALA A 29 24.54 -0.99 -25.32
N ASN A 30 24.55 -2.31 -25.15
CA ASN A 30 24.38 -3.26 -26.26
C ASN A 30 22.98 -3.17 -26.89
N ILE A 31 21.92 -3.03 -26.07
CA ILE A 31 20.53 -2.87 -26.54
C ILE A 31 20.41 -1.63 -27.44
N PHE A 32 20.91 -0.49 -26.96
CA PHE A 32 20.80 0.78 -27.68
C PHE A 32 21.92 1.02 -28.70
N LYS A 33 22.83 0.04 -28.88
CA LYS A 33 23.99 0.10 -29.80
C LYS A 33 24.85 1.36 -29.59
N VAL A 34 25.12 1.70 -28.33
CA VAL A 34 25.98 2.83 -27.92
C VAL A 34 27.12 2.34 -27.04
N SER A 35 28.09 3.20 -26.74
CA SER A 35 29.14 2.86 -25.78
C SER A 35 28.62 2.93 -24.34
N ARG A 36 29.26 2.18 -23.44
CA ARG A 36 28.99 2.24 -22.00
C ARG A 36 29.06 3.67 -21.45
N GLN A 37 29.99 4.49 -21.95
CA GLN A 37 30.18 5.86 -21.48
C GLN A 37 28.98 6.76 -21.80
N ILE A 38 28.31 6.52 -22.93
CA ILE A 38 27.06 7.23 -23.27
C ILE A 38 25.95 6.87 -22.28
N ILE A 39 25.80 5.59 -21.93
CA ILE A 39 24.81 5.15 -20.94
C ILE A 39 25.09 5.75 -19.57
N VAL A 40 26.36 5.76 -19.13
CA VAL A 40 26.74 6.39 -17.85
C VAL A 40 26.35 7.87 -17.83
N GLY A 41 26.57 8.60 -18.93
CA GLY A 41 26.16 9.99 -19.07
C GLY A 41 24.63 10.17 -19.08
N ASP A 42 23.90 9.32 -19.78
CA ASP A 42 22.43 9.36 -19.83
C ASP A 42 21.80 9.08 -18.45
N ILE A 43 22.34 8.12 -17.70
CA ILE A 43 21.89 7.83 -16.33
C ILE A 43 22.19 9.01 -15.39
N ALA A 44 23.35 9.68 -15.54
CA ALA A 44 23.66 10.87 -14.76
C ALA A 44 22.66 12.02 -15.04
N LEU A 45 22.29 12.22 -16.30
CA LEU A 45 21.27 13.20 -16.68
C LEU A 45 19.89 12.84 -16.12
N LEU A 46 19.47 11.58 -16.22
CA LEU A 46 18.21 11.10 -15.65
C LEU A 46 18.15 11.30 -14.13
N ARG A 47 19.25 11.04 -13.41
CA ARG A 47 19.35 11.32 -11.98
C ARG A 47 19.23 12.82 -11.67
N ALA A 48 19.87 13.68 -12.46
CA ALA A 48 19.75 15.14 -12.33
C ALA A 48 18.32 15.64 -12.61
N GLN A 49 17.55 14.92 -13.44
CA GLN A 49 16.13 15.17 -13.70
C GLN A 49 15.19 14.63 -12.60
N GLY A 50 15.73 14.04 -11.53
CA GLY A 50 14.94 13.52 -10.41
C GLY A 50 14.42 12.10 -10.59
N VAL A 51 14.91 11.34 -11.58
CA VAL A 51 14.60 9.91 -11.69
C VAL A 51 15.44 9.14 -10.66
N SER A 52 14.76 8.37 -9.81
CA SER A 52 15.35 7.64 -8.69
C SER A 52 16.07 6.35 -9.16
N ILE A 53 17.20 6.52 -9.86
CA ILE A 53 18.05 5.42 -10.34
C ILE A 53 19.19 5.20 -9.35
N GLN A 54 19.26 4.00 -8.77
CA GLN A 54 20.35 3.55 -7.92
C GLN A 54 21.39 2.77 -8.72
N ALA A 55 22.66 3.11 -8.53
CA ALA A 55 23.78 2.32 -9.04
C ALA A 55 24.20 1.28 -7.99
N THR A 56 24.20 0.01 -8.38
CA THR A 56 24.74 -1.11 -7.59
C THR A 56 25.97 -1.68 -8.30
N PRO A 57 26.83 -2.45 -7.61
CA PRO A 57 27.94 -3.14 -8.26
C PRO A 57 27.50 -4.07 -9.41
N ARG A 58 26.26 -4.56 -9.37
CA ARG A 58 25.69 -5.47 -10.38
C ARG A 58 25.01 -4.75 -11.54
N GLY A 59 24.73 -3.46 -11.42
CA GLY A 59 24.02 -2.67 -12.43
C GLY A 59 23.15 -1.56 -11.86
N TYR A 60 22.32 -0.96 -12.70
CA TYR A 60 21.35 0.05 -12.34
C TYR A 60 20.00 -0.58 -11.99
N ILE A 61 19.35 -0.04 -10.97
CA ILE A 61 17.99 -0.35 -10.57
C ILE A 61 17.26 0.99 -10.48
N ILE A 62 16.02 1.05 -10.94
CA ILE A 62 15.15 2.18 -10.63
C ILE A 62 14.46 1.88 -9.30
N ASN A 63 14.82 2.63 -8.26
CA ASN A 63 14.05 2.61 -7.03
C ASN A 63 12.79 3.40 -7.35
N GLN A 64 11.70 2.70 -7.61
CA GLN A 64 10.40 3.32 -7.49
C GLN A 64 10.28 3.76 -6.03
N THR A 65 10.52 5.05 -5.74
CA THR A 65 9.67 5.67 -4.74
C THR A 65 8.29 5.44 -5.30
N ASP A 66 7.50 4.60 -4.63
CA ASP A 66 6.16 4.29 -5.07
C ASP A 66 5.40 5.61 -5.17
N LYS A 67 5.32 6.15 -6.39
CA LYS A 67 4.52 7.34 -6.69
C LYS A 67 3.03 6.98 -6.74
N ARG A 68 2.75 5.68 -6.59
CA ARG A 68 1.43 5.11 -6.45
C ARG A 68 0.76 5.73 -5.22
N PRO A 69 -0.48 6.23 -5.35
CA PRO A 69 -1.23 6.73 -4.22
C PRO A 69 -1.34 5.64 -3.13
N HIS A 70 -1.26 6.10 -1.89
CA HIS A 70 -1.43 5.25 -0.72
C HIS A 70 -2.88 5.28 -0.26
N TYR A 71 -3.40 4.12 0.09
CA TYR A 71 -4.74 3.92 0.60
C TYR A 71 -4.69 3.15 1.90
N ILE A 72 -5.72 3.33 2.71
CA ILE A 72 -5.87 2.65 3.99
C ILE A 72 -6.91 1.56 3.81
N ILE A 73 -6.55 0.31 4.09
CA ILE A 73 -7.46 -0.81 4.06
C ILE A 73 -7.63 -1.41 5.47
N PRO A 74 -8.86 -1.42 6.00
CA PRO A 74 -9.19 -2.12 7.23
C PRO A 74 -9.36 -3.62 6.97
N VAL A 75 -8.79 -4.45 7.84
CA VAL A 75 -8.75 -5.92 7.69
C VAL A 75 -9.03 -6.63 9.01
N ALA A 76 -9.72 -7.76 8.93
CA ALA A 76 -9.90 -8.69 10.05
C ALA A 76 -9.81 -10.14 9.54
N HIS A 77 -8.84 -10.90 10.05
CA HIS A 77 -8.67 -12.33 9.75
C HIS A 77 -7.88 -13.05 10.85
N HIS A 78 -7.88 -14.39 10.84
CA HIS A 78 -7.05 -15.18 11.75
C HIS A 78 -5.60 -15.23 11.25
N ASN A 79 -4.64 -15.48 12.15
CA ASN A 79 -3.22 -15.52 11.78
C ASN A 79 -2.90 -16.50 10.64
N GLU A 80 -3.65 -17.60 10.53
CA GLU A 80 -3.49 -18.61 9.47
C GLU A 80 -3.78 -18.05 8.07
N ASP A 81 -4.63 -17.03 7.98
CA ASP A 81 -5.04 -16.39 6.74
C ASP A 81 -4.08 -15.28 6.27
N THR A 82 -3.09 -14.87 7.10
CA THR A 82 -2.15 -13.78 6.80
C THR A 82 -1.44 -13.98 5.46
N ARG A 83 -0.97 -15.21 5.19
CA ARG A 83 -0.31 -15.51 3.91
C ARG A 83 -1.27 -15.29 2.74
N ARG A 84 -2.50 -15.76 2.88
CA ARG A 84 -3.52 -15.69 1.82
C ARG A 84 -3.93 -14.26 1.53
N GLU A 85 -4.07 -13.45 2.57
CA GLU A 85 -4.37 -12.02 2.46
C GLU A 85 -3.24 -11.26 1.73
N LEU A 86 -1.99 -11.38 2.20
CA LEU A 86 -0.84 -10.75 1.55
C LEU A 86 -0.65 -11.21 0.11
N SER A 87 -0.88 -12.51 -0.16
CA SER A 87 -0.76 -13.05 -1.52
C SER A 87 -1.81 -12.43 -2.45
N LEU A 88 -3.06 -12.27 -2.00
CA LEU A 88 -4.10 -11.61 -2.79
C LEU A 88 -3.70 -10.19 -3.17
N LEU A 89 -3.12 -9.42 -2.24
CA LEU A 89 -2.69 -8.06 -2.52
C LEU A 89 -1.54 -8.04 -3.54
N VAL A 90 -0.50 -8.84 -3.31
CA VAL A 90 0.67 -8.90 -4.20
C VAL A 90 0.31 -9.43 -5.59
N ASP A 91 -0.58 -10.42 -5.70
CA ASP A 91 -1.06 -10.98 -6.97
C ASP A 91 -1.83 -9.96 -7.82
N ASN A 92 -2.38 -8.92 -7.19
CA ASN A 92 -3.08 -7.83 -7.86
C ASN A 92 -2.23 -6.56 -7.92
N ASP A 93 -0.90 -6.68 -7.96
CA ASP A 93 0.03 -5.54 -8.07
C ASP A 93 -0.17 -4.48 -6.97
N VAL A 94 -0.56 -4.89 -5.75
CA VAL A 94 -0.66 -4.02 -4.58
C VAL A 94 0.54 -4.23 -3.68
N SER A 95 1.12 -3.13 -3.23
CA SER A 95 2.21 -3.16 -2.25
C SER A 95 1.70 -2.87 -0.86
N VAL A 96 2.11 -3.69 0.11
CA VAL A 96 1.74 -3.52 1.52
C VAL A 96 2.86 -2.79 2.25
N ILE A 97 2.61 -1.54 2.62
CA ILE A 97 3.61 -0.63 3.17
C ILE A 97 3.82 -0.92 4.65
N ASP A 98 2.74 -0.94 5.43
CA ASP A 98 2.77 -1.16 6.87
C ASP A 98 1.52 -1.87 7.38
N VAL A 99 1.57 -2.25 8.65
CA VAL A 99 0.44 -2.73 9.44
C VAL A 99 0.30 -1.88 10.70
N THR A 100 -0.92 -1.45 11.02
CA THR A 100 -1.22 -0.70 12.23
C THR A 100 -2.29 -1.40 13.05
N VAL A 101 -2.06 -1.51 14.36
CA VAL A 101 -3.00 -2.10 15.33
C VAL A 101 -3.21 -1.17 16.52
N GLU A 102 -4.35 -1.32 17.19
CA GLU A 102 -4.64 -0.63 18.45
C GLU A 102 -4.18 -1.46 19.65
N HIS A 103 -3.44 -0.84 20.57
CA HIS A 103 -3.02 -1.45 21.81
C HIS A 103 -3.52 -0.63 23.00
N PRO A 104 -4.18 -1.24 24.00
CA PRO A 104 -4.85 -0.51 25.08
C PRO A 104 -3.90 0.35 25.94
N ILE A 105 -2.61 0.01 26.00
CA ILE A 105 -1.60 0.75 26.77
C ILE A 105 -0.82 1.73 25.88
N TYR A 106 -0.59 1.40 24.62
CA TYR A 106 0.36 2.12 23.77
C TYR A 106 -0.33 2.97 22.70
N GLY A 107 -1.65 2.85 22.55
CA GLY A 107 -2.39 3.45 21.45
C GLY A 107 -2.09 2.72 20.15
N GLU A 108 -1.81 3.46 19.09
CA GLU A 108 -1.51 2.89 17.78
C GLU A 108 -0.07 2.37 17.70
N ILE A 109 0.07 1.12 17.26
CA ILE A 109 1.37 0.49 16.98
C ILE A 109 1.44 0.19 15.50
N THR A 110 2.41 0.80 14.81
CA THR A 110 2.66 0.59 13.38
C THR A 110 3.95 -0.21 13.16
N GLY A 111 3.84 -1.32 12.45
CA GLY A 111 4.95 -2.14 11.97
C GLY A 111 5.16 -1.94 10.47
N GLN A 112 6.38 -1.60 10.07
CA GLN A 112 6.74 -1.47 8.65
C GLN A 112 6.89 -2.87 8.01
N LEU A 113 6.25 -3.08 6.86
CA LEU A 113 6.25 -4.36 6.15
C LEU A 113 6.99 -4.27 4.81
N ASN A 114 6.64 -3.30 3.97
CA ASN A 114 7.19 -3.10 2.62
C ASN A 114 7.20 -4.38 1.77
N ILE A 115 6.07 -5.08 1.73
CA ILE A 115 5.89 -6.33 0.99
C ILE A 115 5.40 -6.01 -0.42
N ASN A 116 6.18 -6.41 -1.42
CA ASN A 116 5.89 -6.14 -2.84
C ASN A 116 5.89 -7.42 -3.69
N THR A 117 6.44 -8.51 -3.15
CA THR A 117 6.70 -9.75 -3.89
C THR A 117 6.37 -10.98 -3.05
N HIS A 118 6.20 -12.12 -3.70
CA HIS A 118 6.01 -13.40 -3.01
C HIS A 118 7.23 -13.79 -2.17
N GLU A 119 8.42 -13.43 -2.62
CA GLU A 119 9.65 -13.61 -1.84
C GLU A 119 9.62 -12.80 -0.53
N ASP A 120 9.08 -11.58 -0.56
CA ASP A 120 8.90 -10.76 0.64
C ASP A 120 7.88 -11.38 1.60
N ILE A 121 6.80 -11.97 1.08
CA ILE A 121 5.80 -12.69 1.88
C ILE A 121 6.46 -13.87 2.61
N GLU A 122 7.20 -14.73 1.90
CA GLU A 122 7.85 -15.87 2.53
C GLU A 122 8.96 -15.43 3.51
N ALA A 123 9.69 -14.37 3.19
CA ALA A 123 10.64 -13.76 4.12
C ALA A 123 9.96 -13.16 5.36
N PHE A 124 8.72 -12.69 5.26
CA PHE A 124 7.93 -12.23 6.39
C PHE A 124 7.41 -13.39 7.24
N ILE A 125 6.78 -14.39 6.61
CA ILE A 125 6.19 -15.54 7.31
C ILE A 125 7.25 -16.43 7.98
N SER A 126 8.45 -16.52 7.40
CA SER A 126 9.55 -17.30 7.98
C SER A 126 10.18 -16.68 9.23
N LYS A 127 9.86 -15.41 9.56
CA LYS A 127 10.35 -14.78 10.80
C LYS A 127 9.62 -15.40 11.99
N ASN A 128 10.38 -15.84 12.98
CA ASN A 128 9.84 -16.32 14.25
C ASN A 128 9.30 -15.13 15.06
N GLY A 129 8.00 -14.85 14.95
CA GLY A 129 7.30 -13.82 15.71
C GLY A 129 5.78 -13.92 15.53
N THR A 130 5.03 -13.46 16.54
CA THR A 130 3.57 -13.33 16.44
C THR A 130 3.22 -12.06 15.66
N PRO A 131 2.37 -12.13 14.62
CA PRO A 131 1.91 -10.95 13.90
C PRO A 131 1.25 -9.93 14.83
N LEU A 132 1.38 -8.63 14.52
CA LEU A 132 0.77 -7.57 15.33
C LEU A 132 -0.75 -7.71 15.42
N SER A 133 -1.40 -8.25 14.38
CA SER A 133 -2.84 -8.54 14.35
C SER A 133 -3.29 -9.48 15.46
N SER A 134 -2.40 -10.28 16.06
CA SER A 134 -2.72 -11.12 17.21
C SER A 134 -3.05 -10.32 18.48
N LEU A 135 -2.62 -9.06 18.58
CA LEU A 135 -2.89 -8.19 19.73
C LEU A 135 -4.34 -7.70 19.78
N THR A 136 -5.05 -7.81 18.66
CA THR A 136 -6.37 -7.21 18.41
C THR A 136 -7.36 -8.23 17.83
N ASP A 137 -7.20 -9.51 18.17
CA ASP A 137 -8.04 -10.61 17.68
C ASP A 137 -8.17 -10.65 16.15
N GLY A 138 -7.09 -10.30 15.44
CA GLY A 138 -7.03 -10.29 13.99
C GLY A 138 -7.38 -8.95 13.34
N ILE A 139 -7.78 -7.92 14.08
CA ILE A 139 -8.22 -6.63 13.54
C ILE A 139 -7.03 -5.69 13.32
N HIS A 140 -6.80 -5.25 12.11
CA HIS A 140 -5.67 -4.38 11.79
C HIS A 140 -5.91 -3.53 10.55
N ILE A 141 -4.98 -2.62 10.31
CA ILE A 141 -4.99 -1.67 9.21
C ILE A 141 -3.76 -1.91 8.36
N HIS A 142 -3.90 -1.92 7.05
CA HIS A 142 -2.77 -1.79 6.15
C HIS A 142 -2.79 -0.44 5.43
N THR A 143 -1.63 0.20 5.35
CA THR A 143 -1.37 1.18 4.30
C THR A 143 -0.90 0.43 3.06
N ILE A 144 -1.62 0.57 1.96
CA ILE A 144 -1.33 -0.10 0.69
C ILE A 144 -1.06 0.92 -0.42
N ALA A 145 -0.18 0.59 -1.35
CA ALA A 145 0.01 1.38 -2.56
C ALA A 145 -0.70 0.70 -3.74
N CYS A 146 -1.62 1.44 -4.36
CA CYS A 146 -2.34 1.01 -5.56
C CYS A 146 -2.02 1.94 -6.74
N ASN A 147 -2.21 1.46 -7.96
CA ASN A 147 -1.90 2.25 -9.17
C ASN A 147 -2.74 3.53 -9.27
N ASP A 148 -4.03 3.46 -8.93
CA ASP A 148 -4.99 4.56 -8.97
C ASP A 148 -6.23 4.23 -8.11
N ASP A 149 -7.16 5.19 -8.01
CA ASP A 149 -8.40 5.05 -7.24
C ASP A 149 -9.29 3.91 -7.75
N ALA A 150 -9.33 3.67 -9.05
CA ALA A 150 -10.17 2.61 -9.63
C ALA A 150 -9.61 1.23 -9.28
N HIS A 151 -8.28 1.09 -9.27
CA HIS A 151 -7.60 -0.10 -8.81
C HIS A 151 -7.88 -0.34 -7.33
N TYR A 152 -7.80 0.69 -6.47
CA TYR A 152 -8.19 0.56 -5.07
C TYR A 152 -9.63 0.07 -4.90
N GLN A 153 -10.60 0.65 -5.64
CA GLN A 153 -11.99 0.19 -5.61
C GLN A 153 -12.17 -1.25 -6.08
N PHE A 154 -11.36 -1.72 -7.03
CA PHE A 154 -11.34 -3.11 -7.47
C PHE A 154 -10.85 -4.04 -6.35
N ILE A 155 -9.76 -3.68 -5.67
CA ILE A 155 -9.24 -4.43 -4.51
C ILE A 155 -10.29 -4.50 -3.40
N LEU A 156 -11.00 -3.40 -3.13
CA LEU A 156 -12.09 -3.37 -2.15
C LEU A 156 -13.23 -4.35 -2.46
N LYS A 157 -13.47 -4.69 -3.73
CA LYS A 157 -14.48 -5.69 -4.13
C LYS A 157 -13.93 -7.11 -4.00
N LEU A 158 -12.68 -7.33 -4.39
CA LEU A 158 -12.05 -8.65 -4.28
C LEU A 158 -11.93 -9.12 -2.83
N ARG A 159 -11.69 -8.18 -1.91
CA ARG A 159 -11.48 -8.46 -0.49
C ARG A 159 -12.67 -9.10 0.21
N GLU A 160 -13.89 -8.96 -0.32
CA GLU A 160 -15.11 -9.55 0.26
C GLU A 160 -15.03 -11.07 0.39
N ASN A 161 -14.13 -11.72 -0.33
CA ASN A 161 -13.93 -13.18 -0.32
C ASN A 161 -12.90 -13.68 0.71
N ILE A 162 -12.17 -12.78 1.40
CA ILE A 162 -11.06 -13.16 2.29
C ILE A 162 -11.13 -12.42 3.64
N ILE A 163 -11.67 -11.20 3.67
CA ILE A 163 -11.72 -10.34 4.85
C ILE A 163 -13.09 -10.48 5.52
N PHE A 164 -13.15 -10.98 6.75
CA PHE A 164 -14.39 -11.03 7.52
C PHE A 164 -14.82 -9.61 7.89
N PHE A 165 -15.94 -9.15 7.33
CA PHE A 165 -16.57 -7.92 7.80
C PHE A 165 -16.97 -8.07 9.27
N MET A 166 -16.61 -7.09 10.10
CA MET A 166 -17.13 -7.03 11.47
C MET A 166 -18.65 -6.86 11.42
N ASN A 167 -19.38 -7.79 12.04
CA ASN A 167 -20.78 -7.53 12.41
C ASN A 167 -20.82 -6.37 13.42
N GLN A 168 -21.86 -5.53 13.32
CA GLN A 168 -22.06 -4.30 14.11
C GLN A 168 -21.88 -4.48 15.63
N THR A 169 -22.06 -5.70 16.15
CA THR A 169 -21.98 -6.05 17.57
C THR A 169 -20.58 -5.97 18.19
N LYS A 170 -19.50 -6.10 17.41
CA LYS A 170 -18.12 -6.04 17.95
C LYS A 170 -17.49 -4.65 17.89
N LEU A 171 -18.18 -3.68 17.29
CA LEU A 171 -17.65 -2.33 17.06
C LEU A 171 -17.70 -1.42 18.29
N GLY A 172 -18.46 -1.80 19.32
CA GLY A 172 -18.70 -0.97 20.51
C GLY A 172 -17.52 -0.84 21.47
N VAL A 173 -16.35 -1.43 21.17
CA VAL A 173 -15.20 -1.49 22.08
C VAL A 173 -14.00 -0.66 21.58
N LEU A 174 -14.10 -0.06 20.40
CA LEU A 174 -13.00 0.70 19.79
C LEU A 174 -12.98 2.16 20.31
N THR A 175 -11.80 2.72 20.55
CA THR A 175 -11.65 4.08 21.08
C THR A 175 -11.93 5.15 20.00
N PRO A 176 -12.06 6.46 20.35
CA PRO A 176 -12.42 7.51 19.40
C PRO A 176 -11.52 7.62 18.14
N SER A 177 -10.25 7.21 18.20
CA SER A 177 -9.36 7.15 17.02
C SER A 177 -9.83 6.11 15.99
N PHE A 178 -10.37 4.98 16.46
CA PHE A 178 -10.96 3.93 15.61
C PHE A 178 -12.46 4.14 15.35
N TYR A 179 -13.13 5.14 15.94
CA TYR A 179 -14.50 5.50 15.53
C TYR A 179 -14.55 6.13 14.14
N LEU A 180 -13.45 6.74 13.68
CA LEU A 180 -13.29 7.21 12.29
C LEU A 180 -13.31 6.03 11.30
N PHE A 181 -12.93 4.85 11.77
CA PHE A 181 -12.82 3.60 11.02
C PHE A 181 -14.18 3.07 10.55
N THR A 182 -15.23 3.28 11.36
CA THR A 182 -16.57 2.87 11.00
C THR A 182 -17.17 3.70 9.89
N ILE A 183 -16.81 4.99 9.85
CA ILE A 183 -17.33 5.96 8.91
C ILE A 183 -16.74 5.72 7.51
N VAL A 184 -15.49 5.28 7.41
CA VAL A 184 -14.80 4.93 6.15
C VAL A 184 -15.40 3.67 5.48
N LEU A 185 -16.02 2.78 6.25
CA LEU A 185 -16.62 1.53 5.76
C LEU A 185 -18.08 1.65 5.30
N GLY A 186 -18.70 2.83 5.36
CA GLY A 186 -20.12 3.01 5.01
C GLY A 186 -21.10 2.25 5.92
N VAL A 187 -20.63 1.78 7.08
CA VAL A 187 -21.46 1.05 8.04
C VAL A 187 -22.21 2.08 8.88
N LYS A 188 -23.52 2.20 8.65
CA LYS A 188 -24.40 3.04 9.49
C LYS A 188 -24.32 2.59 10.94
N THR A 189 -23.68 3.40 11.78
CA THR A 189 -23.70 3.22 13.23
C THR A 189 -24.86 3.96 13.85
N PRO A 190 -25.72 3.31 14.64
CA PRO A 190 -26.67 4.02 15.46
C PRO A 190 -25.91 4.81 16.55
N ARG A 191 -26.03 6.14 16.54
CA ARG A 191 -25.72 6.94 17.74
C ARG A 191 -26.98 7.02 18.59
N ARG A 192 -26.95 6.44 19.78
CA ARG A 192 -27.97 6.70 20.80
C ARG A 192 -27.58 7.97 21.55
N ASN A 193 -28.33 9.04 21.33
CA ASN A 193 -28.13 10.28 22.05
C ASN A 193 -28.70 10.13 23.47
N TYR A 194 -27.83 10.05 24.49
CA TYR A 194 -28.22 9.81 25.89
C TYR A 194 -29.06 10.95 26.51
N GLU A 195 -29.13 12.12 25.86
CA GLU A 195 -29.96 13.24 26.33
C GLU A 195 -31.40 13.24 25.76
N ASN A 196 -31.64 12.65 24.57
CA ASN A 196 -32.94 12.83 23.86
C ASN A 196 -33.54 11.55 23.24
N ASN A 197 -32.93 10.38 23.44
CA ASN A 197 -33.44 9.07 23.02
C ASN A 197 -33.90 8.97 21.54
N LYS A 198 -33.31 9.80 20.66
CA LYS A 198 -33.48 9.74 19.21
C LYS A 198 -32.22 9.16 18.57
N GLU A 199 -32.42 8.28 17.59
CA GLU A 199 -31.35 7.73 16.74
C GLU A 199 -31.06 8.72 15.62
N TYR A 200 -29.77 9.00 15.38
CA TYR A 200 -29.31 9.84 14.27
C TYR A 200 -28.25 9.08 13.46
N TYR A 201 -28.22 9.33 12.15
CA TYR A 201 -27.26 8.72 11.23
C TYR A 201 -26.27 9.77 10.71
N LEU A 202 -24.97 9.45 10.76
CA LEU A 202 -23.88 10.30 10.27
C LEU A 202 -23.31 9.71 8.98
N GLU A 203 -23.24 10.52 7.93
CA GLU A 203 -22.47 10.23 6.70
C GLU A 203 -21.30 11.24 6.64
N CYS A 204 -20.04 10.77 6.68
CA CYS A 204 -18.90 11.56 6.19
C CYS A 204 -18.47 11.00 4.84
N HIS A 205 -18.19 11.90 3.90
CA HIS A 205 -17.35 11.61 2.76
C HIS A 205 -15.93 12.14 3.06
N PHE A 206 -14.93 11.25 3.06
CA PHE A 206 -13.53 11.66 3.10
C PHE A 206 -13.02 11.82 1.67
N ASN A 207 -12.48 13.00 1.35
CA ASN A 207 -11.83 13.25 0.07
C ASN A 207 -10.32 12.98 0.16
N CYS A 208 -9.63 12.86 -0.98
CA CYS A 208 -8.23 12.41 -1.10
C CYS A 208 -7.17 13.22 -0.31
N ASN A 209 -7.56 14.27 0.41
CA ASN A 209 -6.71 15.10 1.27
C ASN A 209 -6.97 14.93 2.77
N GLY A 210 -7.81 13.98 3.20
CA GLY A 210 -8.04 13.69 4.62
C GLY A 210 -9.02 14.64 5.35
N ASN A 211 -9.73 15.51 4.65
CA ASN A 211 -10.82 16.31 5.24
C ASN A 211 -12.16 15.54 5.16
N CYS A 212 -12.93 15.49 6.25
CA CYS A 212 -14.33 15.03 6.26
C CYS A 212 -15.27 16.22 6.06
N ASP A 213 -16.14 16.12 5.05
CA ASP A 213 -17.40 16.88 4.99
C ASP A 213 -18.49 16.03 5.65
N SER A 214 -18.92 16.39 6.87
CA SER A 214 -19.95 15.66 7.62
C SER A 214 -21.34 16.28 7.39
N HIS A 215 -22.32 15.46 6.99
CA HIS A 215 -23.73 15.86 6.96
C HIS A 215 -24.52 15.01 7.98
N PHE A 216 -25.35 15.68 8.78
CA PHE A 216 -26.22 15.03 9.76
C PHE A 216 -27.61 14.81 9.15
N TYR A 217 -28.09 13.57 9.17
CA TYR A 217 -29.45 13.24 8.79
C TYR A 217 -30.23 12.74 10.01
N ALA A 218 -31.45 13.25 10.16
CA ALA A 218 -32.41 12.84 11.18
C ALA A 218 -33.21 11.61 10.72
#